data_AF-A0A6N8I2X4-F1
#
_entry.id   AF-A0A6N8I2X4-F1
#
_cell.length_a   1.000
_cell.length_b   1.000
_cell.length_c   1.000
_cell.angle_alpha   90.00
_cell.angle_beta   90.00
_cell.angle_gamma   90.00
#
_symmetry.space_group_name_H-M   'P 1'
#
loop_
_entity.id
_entity.type
_entity.pdbx_description
1 polymer ?
#
loop_
_entity_poly.entity_id
_entity_poly.type
_entity_poly.pdbx_seq_one_letter_code
_entity_poly.pdbx_strand_id
1 'polypeptide(L)'
;MKNKILSIIAFITVFVPMTIFFVWKPTDPDVTGIVIGYFIFIALSFIYSLFLFAKMHMRDIYTKIALGLNGIYLVGILALVVIPRFI
;
A
#
# COMPACT_ATOMS: atom_id res chain seq x y z
N MET A 1 14.10 -17.78 -11.07
CA MET A 1 13.45 -17.82 -9.73
C MET A 1 13.38 -16.47 -9.04
N LYS A 2 14.45 -15.66 -9.05
CA LYS A 2 14.52 -14.33 -8.42
C LYS A 2 13.32 -13.42 -8.74
N ASN A 3 12.99 -13.20 -10.01
CA ASN A 3 11.87 -12.31 -10.40
C ASN A 3 10.50 -12.75 -9.84
N LYS A 4 10.29 -14.07 -9.68
CA LYS A 4 9.06 -14.62 -9.08
C LYS A 4 8.98 -14.29 -7.58
N ILE A 5 10.11 -14.34 -6.87
CA ILE A 5 10.20 -14.00 -5.45
C ILE A 5 9.90 -12.51 -5.23
N LEU A 6 10.48 -11.61 -6.04
CA LEU A 6 10.20 -10.17 -5.93
C LEU A 6 8.71 -9.85 -6.14
N SER A 7 8.08 -10.49 -7.11
CA SER A 7 6.65 -10.30 -7.38
C SER A 7 5.76 -10.82 -6.25
N ILE A 8 6.12 -11.95 -5.64
CA ILE A 8 5.43 -12.50 -4.47
C ILE A 8 5.58 -11.57 -3.27
N ILE A 9 6.77 -11.01 -3.03
CA ILE A 9 6.98 -10.02 -1.97
C ILE A 9 6.08 -8.80 -2.19
N ALA A 10 6.03 -8.26 -3.41
CA ALA A 10 5.13 -7.14 -3.75
C ALA A 10 3.68 -7.49 -3.44
N PHE A 11 3.23 -8.69 -3.82
CA PHE A 11 1.88 -9.15 -3.54
C PHE A 11 1.57 -9.30 -2.05
N ILE A 12 2.49 -9.86 -1.25
CA ILE A 12 2.28 -10.03 0.19
C ILE A 12 2.13 -8.67 0.90
N THR A 13 2.83 -7.64 0.45
CA THR A 13 2.73 -6.30 1.08
C THR A 13 1.33 -5.68 0.99
N VAL A 14 0.48 -6.16 0.08
CA VAL A 14 -0.93 -5.71 -0.04
C VAL A 14 -1.77 -6.05 1.21
N PHE A 15 -1.40 -7.11 1.94
CA PHE A 15 -2.16 -7.55 3.11
C PHE A 15 -1.87 -6.73 4.37
N VAL A 16 -0.71 -6.06 4.44
CA VAL A 16 -0.36 -5.24 5.60
C VAL A 16 -1.36 -4.09 5.76
N PRO A 17 -1.69 -3.27 4.75
CA PRO A 17 -2.74 -2.26 4.87
C PRO A 17 -4.11 -2.81 5.31
N MET A 18 -4.46 -4.05 4.94
CA MET A 18 -5.74 -4.64 5.37
C MET A 18 -5.78 -4.88 6.88
N THR A 19 -4.64 -5.04 7.56
CA THR A 19 -4.65 -5.27 9.00
C THR A 19 -5.11 -4.05 9.80
N ILE A 20 -5.19 -2.87 9.16
CA ILE A 20 -5.74 -1.66 9.78
C ILE A 20 -7.18 -1.88 10.28
N PHE A 21 -7.98 -2.71 9.60
CA PHE A 21 -9.36 -3.01 10.01
C PHE A 21 -9.44 -3.72 11.36
N PHE A 22 -8.39 -4.43 11.78
CA PHE A 22 -8.32 -5.11 13.08
C PHE A 22 -7.77 -4.20 14.20
N VAL A 23 -7.01 -3.17 13.85
CA VAL A 23 -6.33 -2.29 14.81
C VAL A 23 -7.07 -0.96 14.98
N TRP A 24 -7.93 -0.59 14.04
CA TRP A 24 -8.65 0.67 14.06
C TRP A 24 -9.65 0.75 15.23
N LYS A 25 -9.29 1.54 16.25
CA LYS A 25 -10.15 1.92 17.38
C LYS A 25 -10.29 3.44 17.43
N PRO A 26 -11.33 4.03 16.85
CA PRO A 26 -11.41 5.48 16.62
C PRO A 26 -11.37 6.34 17.91
N THR A 27 -11.64 5.74 19.07
CA THR A 27 -11.59 6.37 20.39
C THR A 27 -10.22 6.34 21.07
N ASP A 28 -9.24 5.63 20.50
CA ASP A 28 -7.92 5.44 21.11
C ASP A 28 -6.93 6.49 20.57
N PRO A 29 -6.33 7.33 21.44
CA PRO A 29 -5.41 8.40 21.02
C PRO A 29 -4.16 7.89 20.27
N ASP A 30 -3.75 6.64 20.49
CA ASP A 30 -2.58 6.04 19.84
C ASP A 30 -2.82 5.64 18.36
N VAL A 31 -4.08 5.66 17.90
CA VAL A 31 -4.43 5.21 16.54
C VAL A 31 -3.87 6.13 15.46
N THR A 32 -3.66 7.42 15.75
CA THR A 32 -3.11 8.36 14.76
C THR A 32 -1.71 7.95 14.29
N GLY A 33 -0.83 7.54 15.20
CA GLY A 33 0.53 7.12 14.85
C GLY A 33 0.55 5.84 14.01
N ILE A 34 -0.31 4.88 14.37
CA ILE A 34 -0.47 3.61 13.65
C ILE A 34 -0.93 3.85 12.21
N VAL A 35 -1.90 4.75 12.02
CA VAL A 35 -2.45 5.09 10.69
C VAL A 35 -1.41 5.77 9.80
N ILE A 36 -0.58 6.65 10.35
CA ILE A 36 0.55 7.26 9.62
C ILE A 36 1.54 6.17 9.18
N GLY A 37 1.83 5.20 10.06
CA GLY A 37 2.68 4.05 9.72
C GLY A 37 2.14 3.26 8.53
N TYR A 38 0.83 2.96 8.52
CA TYR A 38 0.18 2.30 7.39
C TYR A 38 0.25 3.14 6.11
N PHE A 39 0.07 4.45 6.19
CA PHE A 39 0.17 5.33 5.02
C PHE A 39 1.56 5.29 4.39
N ILE A 40 2.62 5.40 5.20
CA ILE A 40 4.01 5.30 4.73
C ILE A 40 4.24 3.93 4.08
N PHE A 41 3.75 2.86 4.69
CA PHE A 41 3.89 1.51 4.16
C PHE A 41 3.22 1.33 2.80
N ILE A 42 1.98 1.85 2.64
CA ILE A 42 1.24 1.83 1.37
C ILE A 42 2.03 2.57 0.28
N ALA A 43 2.55 3.76 0.59
CA ALA A 43 3.33 4.55 -0.36
C ALA A 43 4.60 3.81 -0.81
N LEU A 44 5.36 3.23 0.13
CA LEU A 44 6.55 2.45 -0.20
C LEU A 44 6.22 1.20 -1.01
N SER A 45 5.16 0.48 -0.64
CA SER A 45 4.71 -0.72 -1.36
C SER A 45 4.23 -0.39 -2.79
N PHE A 46 3.54 0.73 -2.96
CA PHE A 46 3.16 1.23 -4.28
C PHE A 46 4.40 1.57 -5.13
N ILE A 47 5.36 2.33 -4.58
CA ILE A 47 6.60 2.68 -5.28
C ILE A 47 7.38 1.42 -5.68
N TYR A 48 7.47 0.43 -4.78
CA TYR A 48 8.12 -0.84 -5.06
C TYR A 48 7.44 -1.59 -6.21
N SER A 49 6.11 -1.72 -6.15
CA SER A 49 5.30 -2.37 -7.19
C SER A 49 5.41 -1.64 -8.53
N LEU A 50 5.45 -0.30 -8.51
CA LEU A 50 5.62 0.54 -9.70
C LEU A 50 7.01 0.36 -10.30
N PHE A 51 8.05 0.29 -9.47
CA PHE A 51 9.41 0.02 -9.92
C PHE A 51 9.53 -1.36 -10.58
N LEU A 52 8.96 -2.40 -9.97
CA LEU A 52 8.91 -3.74 -10.58
C LEU A 52 8.20 -3.73 -11.93
N PHE A 53 7.06 -3.06 -12.02
CA PHE A 53 6.25 -3.00 -13.24
C PHE A 53 6.92 -2.17 -14.36
N ALA A 54 7.42 -0.99 -14.04
CA ALA A 54 7.87 0.00 -15.01
C ALA A 54 9.36 -0.16 -15.38
N LYS A 55 10.23 -0.43 -14.40
CA LYS A 55 11.68 -0.52 -14.63
C LYS A 55 12.16 -1.94 -14.84
N MET A 56 11.67 -2.89 -14.04
CA MET A 56 12.03 -4.31 -14.22
C MET A 56 11.15 -5.03 -15.26
N HIS A 57 10.15 -4.34 -15.83
CA HIS A 57 9.19 -4.90 -16.79
C HIS A 57 8.50 -6.19 -16.30
N MET A 58 8.38 -6.36 -14.98
CA MET A 58 7.70 -7.50 -14.38
C MET A 58 6.19 -7.27 -14.43
N ARG A 59 5.55 -7.87 -15.44
CA ARG A 59 4.11 -7.72 -15.74
C ARG A 59 3.30 -8.95 -15.42
N ASP A 60 3.79 -9.79 -14.52
CA ASP A 60 3.05 -10.94 -14.03
C ASP A 60 1.86 -10.51 -13.16
N ILE A 61 0.97 -11.46 -12.88
CA ILE A 61 -0.29 -11.19 -12.21
C ILE A 61 -0.10 -10.64 -10.79
N TYR A 62 0.94 -11.09 -10.07
CA TYR A 62 1.19 -10.66 -8.71
C TYR A 62 1.65 -9.20 -8.66
N THR A 63 2.57 -8.78 -9.54
CA THR A 63 3.00 -7.37 -9.63
C THR A 63 1.84 -6.48 -10.06
N LYS A 64 0.98 -6.92 -11.00
CA LYS A 64 -0.20 -6.16 -11.42
C LYS A 64 -1.21 -5.96 -10.29
N ILE A 65 -1.51 -7.03 -9.53
CA ILE A 65 -2.42 -6.95 -8.38
C ILE A 65 -1.82 -6.05 -7.30
N ALA A 66 -0.53 -6.21 -7.00
CA ALA A 66 0.16 -5.38 -6.02
C ALA A 66 0.12 -3.89 -6.40
N LEU A 67 0.41 -3.58 -7.66
CA LEU A 67 0.35 -2.21 -8.17
C LEU A 67 -1.08 -1.64 -8.10
N GLY A 68 -2.07 -2.42 -8.53
CA GLY A 68 -3.47 -2.00 -8.55
C GLY A 68 -4.02 -1.74 -7.14
N LEU A 69 -3.87 -2.68 -6.22
CA LEU A 69 -4.42 -2.56 -4.87
C LEU A 69 -3.70 -1.50 -4.04
N ASN A 70 -2.37 -1.45 -4.07
CA ASN A 70 -1.64 -0.37 -3.39
C ASN A 70 -1.95 1.00 -4.00
N GLY A 71 -2.20 1.07 -5.32
CA GLY A 71 -2.66 2.28 -5.97
C GLY A 71 -4.04 2.73 -5.48
N ILE A 72 -4.99 1.80 -5.37
CA ILE A 72 -6.33 2.09 -4.82
C ILE A 72 -6.22 2.58 -3.37
N TYR A 73 -5.40 1.92 -2.55
CA TYR A 73 -5.18 2.36 -1.16
C TYR A 73 -4.60 3.76 -1.09
N LEU A 74 -3.59 4.06 -1.92
CA LEU A 74 -2.95 5.36 -1.96
C LEU A 74 -3.94 6.45 -2.38
N VAL A 75 -4.71 6.23 -3.46
CA VAL A 75 -5.75 7.16 -3.93
C VAL A 75 -6.83 7.37 -2.86
N GLY A 76 -7.29 6.28 -2.23
CA GLY A 76 -8.28 6.36 -1.16
C GLY A 76 -7.82 7.22 0.00
N ILE A 77 -6.57 7.07 0.45
CA ILE A 77 -6.03 7.88 1.54
C ILE A 77 -5.84 9.34 1.11
N LEU A 78 -5.31 9.59 -0.09
CA LEU A 78 -5.15 10.95 -0.59
C LEU A 78 -6.50 11.67 -0.66
N ALA A 79 -7.53 11.01 -1.20
CA ALA A 79 -8.86 11.58 -1.36
C ALA A 79 -9.62 11.79 -0.04
N LEU A 80 -9.55 10.82 0.88
CA LEU A 80 -10.37 10.83 2.10
C LEU A 80 -9.69 11.48 3.31
N VAL A 81 -8.35 11.51 3.34
CA VAL A 81 -7.59 11.97 4.52
C VAL A 81 -6.77 13.21 4.23
N VAL A 82 -6.09 13.25 3.08
CA VAL A 82 -5.13 14.32 2.77
C VAL A 82 -5.86 15.54 2.21
N ILE A 83 -6.62 15.40 1.12
CA ILE A 83 -7.31 16.51 0.46
C ILE A 83 -8.24 17.29 1.40
N PRO A 84 -9.08 16.66 2.24
CA PRO A 84 -9.99 17.38 3.14
C PRO A 84 -9.28 18.22 4.22
N ARG A 85 -7.98 18.05 4.43
CA ARG A 85 -7.20 18.87 5.38
C ARG A 85 -6.67 20.16 4.77
N PHE A 86 -6.77 20.31 3.45
CA PHE A 86 -6.31 21.48 2.69
C PHE A 86 -7.44 22.37 2.17
N ILE A 87 -8.69 21.95 2.34
CA ILE A 87 -9.92 22.69 2.00
C ILE A 87 -10.51 23.22 3.29
#